data_AF-A0A2W0A011-F1
#
_entry.id   AF-A0A2W0A011-F1
#
_cell.length_a   1.000
_cell.length_b   1.000
_cell.length_c   1.000
_cell.angle_alpha   90.00
_cell.angle_beta   90.00
_cell.angle_gamma   90.00
#
_symmetry.space_group_name_H-M   'P 1'
#
loop_
_entity.id
_entity.type
_entity.pdbx_description
1 polymer ?
#
loop_
_entity_poly.entity_id
_entity_poly.type
_entity_poly.pdbx_seq_one_letter_code
_entity_poly.pdbx_strand_id
1 'polypeptide(L)'
;AVLALASVFVQNFWCRYLCPYGALLGLTSFFSPLRIRRESSTCIDCAKCAKACPSALPVDKLVSIKSAECTGCLECIAVCPAEGALQIALPPMTIGRRDSRPRKVSSWAMAAGIAALFFGIVGFAKTAGYWQTHVPNYVYRQLVPNANQATHPMPGDPSLR
;
A
#
# COMPACT_ATOMS: atom_id res chain seq x y z
N ALA A 1 -20.12 19.72 6.58
CA ALA A 1 -21.32 18.90 6.91
C ALA A 1 -21.60 17.84 5.84
N VAL A 2 -21.82 18.22 4.57
CA VAL A 2 -22.17 17.28 3.47
C VAL A 2 -21.16 16.13 3.30
N LEU A 3 -19.85 16.42 3.35
CA LEU A 3 -18.80 15.39 3.22
C LEU A 3 -18.77 14.41 4.40
N ALA A 4 -19.02 14.89 5.61
CA ALA A 4 -19.08 14.06 6.80
C ALA A 4 -20.31 13.15 6.78
N LEU A 5 -21.47 13.69 6.36
CA LEU A 5 -22.68 12.91 6.15
C LEU A 5 -22.49 11.86 5.04
N ALA A 6 -21.88 12.21 3.91
CA ALA A 6 -21.58 11.27 2.83
C ALA A 6 -20.61 10.16 3.27
N SER A 7 -19.65 10.45 4.15
CA SER A 7 -18.73 9.45 4.70
C SER A 7 -19.39 8.41 5.61
N VAL A 8 -20.57 8.71 6.17
CA VAL A 8 -21.33 7.75 6.99
C VAL A 8 -22.04 6.73 6.12
N PHE A 9 -22.51 7.14 4.93
CA PHE A 9 -23.22 6.25 3.99
C PHE A 9 -22.28 5.52 3.03
N VAL A 10 -21.15 6.13 2.67
CA VAL A 10 -20.17 5.55 1.75
C VAL A 10 -18.81 5.49 2.43
N GLN A 11 -18.36 4.27 2.75
CA GLN A 11 -17.02 4.04 3.26
C GLN A 11 -15.99 4.67 2.31
N ASN A 12 -15.12 5.51 2.85
CA ASN A 12 -14.03 6.16 2.13
C ASN A 12 -14.48 7.09 0.98
N PHE A 13 -15.67 7.71 1.05
CA PHE A 13 -16.19 8.63 0.01
C PHE A 13 -15.18 9.70 -0.43
N TRP A 14 -14.53 10.35 0.54
CA TRP A 14 -13.53 11.38 0.26
C TRP A 14 -12.34 10.82 -0.53
N CYS A 15 -11.80 9.69 -0.08
CA CYS A 15 -10.67 9.03 -0.72
C CYS A 15 -11.02 8.50 -2.13
N ARG A 16 -12.29 8.14 -2.36
CA ARG A 16 -12.76 7.58 -3.62
C ARG A 16 -13.04 8.63 -4.70
N TYR A 17 -13.63 9.77 -4.33
CA TYR A 17 -14.14 10.74 -5.30
C TYR A 17 -13.47 12.11 -5.28
N LEU A 18 -12.95 12.57 -4.13
CA LEU A 18 -12.45 13.94 -3.98
C LEU A 18 -10.94 14.02 -3.76
N CYS A 19 -10.31 12.94 -3.30
CA CYS A 19 -8.90 12.94 -2.96
C CYS A 19 -8.04 12.82 -4.24
N PRO A 20 -7.15 13.80 -4.53
CA PRO A 20 -6.22 13.69 -5.66
C PRO A 20 -5.28 12.49 -5.52
N TYR A 21 -4.94 12.11 -4.28
CA TYR A 21 -4.16 10.92 -3.99
C TYR A 21 -4.93 9.62 -4.29
N GLY A 22 -6.25 9.64 -4.10
CA GLY A 22 -7.12 8.52 -4.46
C GLY A 22 -7.14 8.25 -5.96
N ALA A 23 -7.19 9.31 -6.78
CA ALA A 23 -7.11 9.19 -8.23
C ALA A 23 -5.74 8.63 -8.70
N LEU A 24 -4.64 9.09 -8.11
CA LEU A 24 -3.30 8.56 -8.35
C LEU A 24 -3.18 7.09 -7.94
N LEU A 25 -3.71 6.72 -6.77
CA LEU A 25 -3.72 5.34 -6.30
C LEU A 25 -4.59 4.43 -7.18
N GLY A 26 -5.74 4.90 -7.64
CA GLY A 26 -6.60 4.16 -8.55
C GLY A 26 -5.92 3.91 -9.91
N LEU A 27 -5.22 4.92 -10.43
CA LEU A 27 -4.46 4.81 -11.67
C LEU A 27 -3.28 3.85 -11.51
N THR A 28 -2.47 4.00 -10.47
CA THR A 28 -1.34 3.11 -10.18
C THR A 28 -1.80 1.67 -9.93
N SER A 29 -2.94 1.47 -9.26
CA SER A 29 -3.54 0.15 -9.04
C SER A 29 -4.03 -0.48 -10.34
N PHE A 30 -4.62 0.31 -11.24
CA PHE A 30 -5.03 -0.17 -12.56
C PHE A 30 -3.84 -0.67 -13.40
N PHE A 31 -2.73 0.08 -13.37
CA PHE A 31 -1.47 -0.29 -14.01
C PHE A 31 -0.67 -1.35 -13.26
N SER A 32 -1.00 -1.64 -12.00
CA SER A 32 -0.24 -2.59 -11.18
C SER A 32 -0.26 -4.00 -11.81
N PRO A 33 0.91 -4.63 -11.97
CA PRO A 33 0.99 -6.01 -12.44
C PRO A 33 0.52 -7.00 -11.37
N LEU A 34 0.71 -6.68 -10.08
CA LEU A 34 0.30 -7.52 -8.96
C LEU A 34 -1.21 -7.41 -8.78
N ARG A 35 -1.94 -8.47 -9.15
CA ARG A 35 -3.41 -8.50 -9.06
C ARG A 35 -3.90 -9.66 -8.22
N ILE A 36 -5.03 -9.45 -7.56
CA ILE A 36 -5.73 -10.49 -6.82
C ILE A 36 -6.47 -11.36 -7.83
N ARG A 37 -6.24 -12.67 -7.75
CA ARG A 37 -6.90 -13.67 -8.59
C ARG A 37 -7.62 -14.71 -7.74
N ARG A 38 -8.83 -15.04 -8.21
CA ARG A 38 -9.66 -16.12 -7.66
C ARG A 38 -9.30 -17.41 -8.38
N GLU A 39 -9.02 -18.44 -7.60
CA GLU A 39 -8.90 -19.81 -8.06
C GLU A 39 -10.28 -20.48 -7.92
N SER A 40 -10.97 -20.70 -9.04
CA SER A 40 -12.33 -21.24 -9.04
C SER A 40 -12.40 -22.68 -8.51
N SER A 41 -11.30 -23.44 -8.63
CA SER A 41 -11.23 -24.83 -8.14
C SER A 41 -11.25 -24.96 -6.61
N THR A 42 -10.78 -23.94 -5.88
CA THR A 42 -10.71 -23.95 -4.41
C THR A 42 -11.81 -23.10 -3.77
N CYS A 43 -12.46 -22.23 -4.55
CA CYS A 43 -13.44 -21.30 -4.02
C CYS A 43 -14.82 -21.96 -3.81
N ILE A 44 -15.41 -21.77 -2.64
CA ILE A 44 -16.71 -22.32 -2.23
C ILE A 44 -17.90 -21.36 -2.44
N ASP A 45 -17.74 -20.29 -3.24
CA ASP A 45 -18.79 -19.31 -3.57
C ASP A 45 -19.55 -18.69 -2.36
N CYS A 46 -18.89 -18.52 -1.22
CA CYS A 46 -19.51 -18.00 0.01
C CYS A 46 -19.79 -16.47 0.02
N ALA A 47 -19.36 -15.74 -1.01
CA ALA A 47 -19.49 -14.28 -1.16
C ALA A 47 -18.97 -13.39 0.00
N LYS A 48 -18.23 -13.95 0.97
CA LYS A 48 -17.66 -13.19 2.10
C LYS A 48 -16.65 -12.13 1.64
N CYS A 49 -15.85 -12.46 0.62
CA CYS A 49 -14.86 -11.55 0.04
C CYS A 49 -15.48 -10.28 -0.56
N ALA A 50 -16.67 -10.38 -1.19
CA ALA A 50 -17.38 -9.24 -1.73
C ALA A 50 -17.96 -8.34 -0.63
N LYS A 51 -18.47 -8.93 0.46
CA LYS A 51 -19.00 -8.19 1.63
C LYS A 51 -17.92 -7.46 2.41
N ALA A 52 -16.72 -8.03 2.52
CA ALA A 52 -15.60 -7.42 3.22
C ALA A 52 -14.88 -6.34 2.39
N CYS A 53 -15.14 -6.27 1.07
CA CYS A 53 -14.48 -5.29 0.22
C CYS A 53 -14.99 -3.87 0.54
N PRO A 54 -14.13 -2.94 0.99
CA PRO A 54 -14.56 -1.57 1.29
C PRO A 54 -15.04 -0.81 0.05
N SER A 55 -14.59 -1.23 -1.15
CA SER A 55 -15.02 -0.67 -2.43
C SER A 55 -16.29 -1.34 -2.99
N ALA A 56 -16.87 -2.30 -2.26
CA ALA A 56 -18.04 -3.09 -2.66
C ALA A 56 -17.88 -3.77 -4.05
N LEU A 57 -16.67 -4.21 -4.38
CA LEU A 57 -16.40 -4.90 -5.64
C LEU A 57 -16.92 -6.35 -5.58
N PRO A 58 -17.49 -6.89 -6.68
CA PRO A 58 -17.95 -8.28 -6.75
C PRO A 58 -16.77 -9.26 -6.89
N VAL A 59 -15.93 -9.34 -5.85
CA VAL A 59 -14.72 -10.18 -5.82
C VAL A 59 -15.06 -11.66 -5.95
N ASP A 60 -16.24 -12.07 -5.52
CA ASP A 60 -16.77 -13.41 -5.67
C ASP A 60 -16.97 -13.78 -7.14
N LYS A 61 -17.40 -12.87 -8.01
CA LYS A 61 -17.73 -13.20 -9.41
C LYS A 61 -16.55 -13.07 -10.37
N LEU A 62 -15.52 -12.30 -10.02
CA LEU A 62 -14.40 -11.99 -10.91
C LEU A 62 -13.24 -12.96 -10.71
N VAL A 63 -12.72 -13.53 -11.81
CA VAL A 63 -11.49 -14.35 -11.81
C VAL A 63 -10.25 -13.50 -11.48
N SER A 64 -10.23 -12.24 -11.92
CA SER A 64 -9.14 -11.29 -11.69
C SER A 64 -9.72 -9.91 -11.45
N ILE A 65 -9.33 -9.27 -10.35
CA ILE A 65 -9.81 -7.92 -10.03
C ILE A 65 -9.08 -6.91 -10.93
N LYS A 66 -9.82 -6.27 -11.83
CA LYS A 66 -9.34 -5.19 -12.71
C LYS A 66 -10.24 -3.97 -12.56
N SER A 67 -10.11 -3.29 -11.42
CA SER A 67 -10.87 -2.07 -11.14
C SER A 67 -9.95 -1.02 -10.56
N ALA A 68 -10.09 0.22 -11.02
CA ALA A 68 -9.40 1.38 -10.44
C ALA A 68 -9.85 1.63 -8.98
N GLU A 69 -11.01 1.11 -8.58
CA GLU A 69 -11.54 1.19 -7.23
C GLU A 69 -10.87 0.23 -6.25
N CYS A 70 -10.12 -0.75 -6.76
CA CYS A 70 -9.39 -1.70 -5.92
C CYS A 70 -8.11 -1.04 -5.42
N THR A 71 -8.01 -0.76 -4.13
CA THR A 71 -6.80 -0.18 -3.52
C THR A 71 -5.76 -1.23 -3.12
N GLY A 72 -6.05 -2.52 -3.32
CA GLY A 72 -5.13 -3.60 -2.97
C GLY A 72 -4.97 -3.83 -1.46
N CYS A 73 -6.01 -3.56 -0.66
CA CYS A 73 -5.98 -3.71 0.81
C CYS A 73 -5.89 -5.16 1.33
N LEU A 74 -6.08 -6.16 0.44
CA LEU A 74 -6.00 -7.60 0.75
C LEU A 74 -7.03 -8.15 1.76
N GLU A 75 -8.00 -7.36 2.22
CA GLU A 75 -9.04 -7.79 3.16
C GLU A 75 -9.82 -9.02 2.64
N CYS A 76 -10.09 -9.06 1.34
CA CYS A 76 -10.76 -10.18 0.68
C CYS A 76 -9.99 -11.52 0.78
N ILE A 77 -8.67 -11.48 0.90
CA ILE A 77 -7.81 -12.66 1.12
C ILE A 77 -7.87 -13.06 2.59
N ALA A 78 -7.78 -12.10 3.50
CA ALA A 78 -7.78 -12.32 4.94
C ALA A 78 -9.09 -12.95 5.45
N VAL A 79 -10.24 -12.53 4.92
CA VAL A 79 -11.56 -13.05 5.32
C VAL A 79 -11.93 -14.38 4.63
N CYS A 80 -11.16 -14.83 3.64
CA CYS A 80 -11.54 -15.98 2.83
C CYS A 80 -11.43 -17.28 3.66
N PRO A 81 -12.52 -18.05 3.83
CA PRO A 81 -12.46 -19.30 4.58
C PRO A 81 -11.80 -20.45 3.81
N ALA A 82 -11.67 -20.30 2.48
CA ALA A 82 -11.04 -21.28 1.62
C ALA A 82 -9.57 -20.90 1.38
N GLU A 83 -8.65 -21.60 2.03
CA GLU A 83 -7.21 -21.34 1.91
C GLU A 83 -6.75 -21.45 0.46
N GLY A 84 -6.08 -20.42 -0.05
CA GLY A 84 -5.56 -20.38 -1.41
C GLY A 84 -6.60 -20.12 -2.51
N ALA A 85 -7.88 -19.91 -2.18
CA ALA A 85 -8.91 -19.54 -3.15
C ALA A 85 -8.72 -18.12 -3.71
N LEU A 86 -8.11 -17.22 -2.94
CA LEU A 86 -7.67 -15.90 -3.41
C LEU A 86 -6.17 -15.74 -3.17
N GLN A 87 -5.47 -15.25 -4.18
CA GLN A 87 -4.02 -15.07 -4.12
C GLN A 87 -3.58 -13.87 -4.94
N ILE A 88 -2.49 -13.22 -4.49
CA ILE A 88 -1.80 -12.21 -5.28
C ILE A 88 -0.96 -12.94 -6.31
N ALA A 89 -1.25 -12.68 -7.59
CA ALA A 89 -0.53 -13.24 -8.71
C ALA A 89 -0.02 -12.13 -9.62
N LEU A 90 1.22 -12.30 -10.08
CA LEU A 90 1.72 -11.51 -11.20
C LEU A 90 1.00 -11.94 -12.48
N PRO A 91 0.89 -11.05 -13.49
CA PRO A 91 0.45 -11.47 -14.81
C PRO A 91 1.48 -12.47 -15.33
N PRO A 92 1.10 -13.42 -16.21
CA PRO A 92 2.10 -14.18 -16.93
C PRO A 92 2.98 -13.18 -17.68
N MET A 93 4.24 -13.05 -17.23
CA MET A 93 5.19 -12.15 -17.86
C MET A 93 5.51 -12.77 -19.22
N THR A 94 5.09 -12.12 -20.30
CA THR A 94 5.28 -12.55 -21.70
C THR A 94 6.74 -12.40 -22.13
N ILE A 95 7.68 -12.82 -21.28
CA ILE A 95 9.11 -12.94 -21.59
C ILE A 95 9.38 -14.42 -21.78
N GLY A 96 9.15 -14.91 -23.01
CA GLY A 96 9.78 -16.12 -23.59
C GLY A 96 9.59 -17.48 -22.89
N ARG A 97 8.84 -17.62 -21.80
CA ARG A 97 8.61 -18.90 -21.13
C ARG A 97 7.18 -19.39 -21.29
N ARG A 98 7.06 -20.61 -21.83
CA ARG A 98 5.87 -21.36 -22.24
C ARG A 98 4.91 -21.76 -21.11
N ASP A 99 5.11 -21.28 -19.89
CA ASP A 99 4.25 -21.62 -18.75
C ASP A 99 3.31 -20.46 -18.43
N SER A 100 2.12 -20.51 -19.04
CA SER A 100 1.01 -19.57 -18.85
C SER A 100 0.35 -19.63 -17.46
N ARG A 101 0.98 -20.27 -16.47
CA ARG A 101 0.42 -20.40 -15.11
C ARG A 101 0.73 -19.15 -14.30
N PRO A 102 -0.27 -18.53 -13.64
CA PRO A 102 -0.05 -17.38 -12.77
C PRO A 102 0.90 -17.77 -11.62
N ARG A 103 2.07 -17.12 -11.54
CA ARG A 103 3.06 -17.40 -10.49
C ARG A 103 2.51 -16.88 -9.16
N LYS A 104 2.24 -17.79 -8.23
CA LYS A 104 1.90 -17.45 -6.83
C LYS A 104 3.08 -16.69 -6.24
N VAL A 105 2.85 -15.47 -5.77
CA VAL A 105 3.89 -14.70 -5.09
C VAL A 105 3.87 -15.13 -3.63
N SER A 106 4.92 -15.82 -3.18
CA SER A 106 5.06 -16.15 -1.76
C SER A 106 5.23 -14.86 -0.95
N SER A 107 4.53 -14.76 0.19
CA SER A 107 4.63 -13.61 1.09
C SER A 107 6.07 -13.31 1.50
N TRP A 108 6.87 -14.37 1.70
CA TRP A 108 8.31 -14.24 2.00
C TRP A 108 9.11 -13.64 0.84
N ALA A 109 8.82 -14.03 -0.40
CA ALA A 109 9.50 -13.50 -1.57
C ALA A 109 9.22 -12.00 -1.74
N MET A 110 8.01 -11.55 -1.42
CA MET A 110 7.64 -10.14 -1.42
C MET A 110 8.38 -9.38 -0.30
N ALA A 111 8.42 -9.93 0.91
CA ALA A 111 9.17 -9.35 2.04
C ALA A 111 10.66 -9.22 1.73
N ALA A 112 11.28 -10.28 1.20
CA ALA A 112 12.68 -10.28 0.79
C ALA A 112 12.95 -9.25 -0.32
N GLY A 113 12.04 -9.11 -1.29
CA GLY A 113 12.14 -8.10 -2.34
C GLY A 113 12.09 -6.67 -1.80
N ILE A 114 11.16 -6.39 -0.88
CA ILE A 114 11.06 -5.07 -0.23
C ILE A 114 12.32 -4.77 0.60
N ALA A 115 12.80 -5.74 1.37
CA ALA A 115 14.04 -5.60 2.14
C ALA A 115 15.24 -5.34 1.22
N ALA A 116 15.40 -6.12 0.15
CA ALA A 116 16.47 -5.93 -0.82
C ALA A 116 16.41 -4.55 -1.49
N LEU A 117 15.21 -4.07 -1.84
CA LEU A 117 15.03 -2.73 -2.38
C LEU A 117 15.41 -1.66 -1.37
N PHE A 118 14.94 -1.76 -0.12
CA PHE A 118 15.24 -0.80 0.93
C PHE A 118 16.74 -0.74 1.25
N PHE A 119 17.35 -1.90 1.58
CA PHE A 119 18.78 -1.97 1.90
C PHE A 119 19.66 -1.68 0.68
N GLY A 120 19.21 -2.04 -0.51
CA GLY A 120 19.88 -1.72 -1.77
C GLY A 120 19.93 -0.22 -2.02
N ILE A 121 18.80 0.49 -1.90
CA ILE A 121 18.73 1.94 -2.09
C ILE A 121 19.54 2.67 -1.01
N VAL A 122 19.37 2.30 0.26
CA VAL A 122 20.12 2.92 1.37
C VAL A 122 21.61 2.65 1.23
N GLY A 123 21.98 1.42 0.89
CA GLY A 123 23.37 1.04 0.63
C GLY A 123 23.97 1.85 -0.52
N PHE A 124 23.26 1.94 -1.63
CA PHE A 124 23.67 2.76 -2.78
C PHE A 124 23.82 4.24 -2.42
N ALA A 125 22.86 4.82 -1.69
CA ALA A 125 22.92 6.23 -1.29
C ALA A 125 24.12 6.50 -0.35
N LYS A 126 24.46 5.54 0.51
CA LYS A 126 25.66 5.61 1.36
C LYS A 126 26.95 5.47 0.58
N THR A 127 27.05 4.49 -0.33
CA THR A 127 28.29 4.24 -1.09
C THR A 127 28.56 5.31 -2.13
N ALA A 128 27.51 5.87 -2.74
CA ALA A 128 27.62 6.98 -3.68
C ALA A 128 27.82 8.35 -3.01
N GLY A 129 27.85 8.41 -1.67
CA GLY A 129 28.11 9.65 -0.91
C GLY A 129 26.94 10.64 -0.86
N TYR A 130 25.76 10.27 -1.36
CA TYR A 130 24.54 11.08 -1.26
C TYR A 130 23.99 11.13 0.18
N TRP A 131 24.29 10.12 1.00
CA TRP A 131 23.81 10.02 2.38
C TRP A 131 24.93 10.32 3.40
N GLN A 132 25.04 11.59 3.79
CA GLN A 132 26.02 12.07 4.78
C GLN A 132 25.33 12.28 6.15
N THR A 133 25.29 11.24 7.00
CA THR A 133 24.80 11.38 8.39
C THR A 133 25.88 11.87 9.36
N HIS A 134 27.10 12.14 8.87
CA HIS A 134 28.20 12.58 9.71
C HIS A 134 28.03 14.05 10.09
N VAL A 135 27.41 14.31 11.25
CA VAL A 135 27.39 15.64 11.86
C VAL A 135 28.70 15.81 12.64
N PRO A 136 29.56 16.77 12.27
CA PRO A 136 30.81 17.00 12.98
C PRO A 136 30.55 17.35 14.45
N ASN A 137 31.41 16.87 15.35
CA ASN A 137 31.27 17.12 16.79
C ASN A 137 31.19 18.61 17.17
N TYR A 138 31.83 19.50 16.40
CA TYR A 138 31.75 20.95 16.64
C TYR A 138 30.37 21.52 16.32
N VAL A 139 29.72 21.06 15.25
CA VAL A 139 28.34 21.44 14.88
C VAL A 139 27.39 20.92 15.96
N TYR A 140 27.53 19.66 16.38
CA TYR A 140 26.73 19.08 17.45
C TYR A 140 26.84 19.89 18.75
N ARG A 141 28.06 20.24 19.17
CA ARG A 141 28.30 21.06 20.37
C ARG A 141 27.85 22.52 20.24
N GLN A 142 27.62 23.05 19.05
CA GLN A 142 27.03 24.38 18.86
C GLN A 142 25.49 24.36 18.91
N LEU A 143 24.85 23.27 18.47
CA LEU A 143 23.40 23.16 18.50
C LEU A 143 22.84 22.70 19.86
N VAL A 144 23.55 21.82 20.57
CA VAL A 144 23.09 21.27 21.87
C VAL A 144 22.96 22.30 23.01
N PRO A 145 23.83 23.32 23.16
CA PRO A 145 23.71 24.31 24.23
C PRO A 145 22.43 25.16 24.13
N ASN A 146 21.89 25.33 22.92
CA ASN A 146 20.65 26.05 22.64
C ASN A 146 19.46 25.09 22.44
N ALA A 147 19.61 23.78 22.71
CA ALA A 147 18.53 22.81 22.54
C ALA A 147 17.33 23.10 23.46
N ASN A 148 17.59 23.73 24.60
CA ASN A 148 16.57 24.25 25.52
C ASN A 148 15.87 25.54 25.02
N GLN A 149 16.40 26.22 24.01
CA GLN A 149 15.77 27.37 23.33
C GLN A 149 14.94 26.94 22.12
N ALA A 150 15.15 25.73 21.61
CA ALA A 150 14.35 25.15 20.53
C ALA A 150 13.00 24.66 21.09
N THR A 151 12.12 25.60 21.44
CA THR A 151 10.72 25.31 21.73
C THR A 151 9.99 25.04 20.41
N HIS A 152 9.39 23.86 20.30
CA HIS A 152 8.40 23.61 19.25
C HIS A 152 7.11 24.35 19.62
N PRO A 153 6.40 24.99 18.66
CA PRO A 153 5.13 25.63 18.95
C PRO A 153 4.15 24.59 19.50
N MET A 154 3.86 24.65 20.79
CA MET A 154 2.79 23.86 21.40
C MET A 154 1.47 24.59 21.17
N PRO A 155 0.40 23.91 20.72
CA PRO A 155 -0.93 24.50 20.63
C PRO A 155 -1.36 25.05 22.00
N GLY A 156 -1.42 26.38 22.14
CA GLY A 156 -1.74 27.05 23.39
C GLY A 156 -0.68 28.05 23.91
N ASP A 157 0.44 28.23 23.22
CA ASP A 157 1.47 29.20 23.61
C ASP A 157 0.94 30.66 23.61
N PRO A 158 0.95 31.36 24.76
CA PRO A 158 0.49 32.76 24.86
C PRO A 158 1.33 33.76 24.06
N SER A 159 2.55 33.41 23.68
CA SER A 159 3.47 34.28 22.92
C SER A 159 3.12 34.41 21.42
N LEU A 160 2.16 33.61 20.93
CA LEU A 160 1.68 33.60 19.54
C LEU A 160 0.28 34.25 19.37
N ARG A 161 -0.23 34.94 20.40
CA ARG A 161 -1.47 35.74 20.34
C ARG A 161 -1.20 37.22 20.22
#